data_AF-A0A9E3WJ05-F1
#
_entry.id   AF-A0A9E3WJ05-F1
#
_cell.length_a   1.000
_cell.length_b   1.000
_cell.length_c   1.000
_cell.angle_alpha   90.00
_cell.angle_beta   90.00
_cell.angle_gamma   90.00
#
_symmetry.space_group_name_H-M   'P 1'
#
loop_
_entity.id
_entity.type
_entity.pdbx_description
1 polymer ?
#
loop_
_entity_poly.entity_id
_entity_poly.type
_entity_poly.pdbx_seq_one_letter_code
_entity_poly.pdbx_strand_id
1 'polypeptide(L)'
;MKTCERLRPLLSRFAEGEASPAEALGVARHIVGCTACKIVLARERRLHEALEGLRDPVSVDDEFSRLVMAALPASPPSKPSLARRRGLRLAGLLAVGVAGGALAVRLFGLATVPEPLRLVSRLDLDGGSQVLDGLARLACAAAALLCRIAAGVSPPMRPAGSGVHLAVPPILAGLALLTAGTFLAVTTWAVGRKPRGVRGPGRSERERESLRRH
;
A
#
# COMPACT_ATOMS: atom_id res chain seq x y z
N MET A 1 28.45 4.42 21.78
CA MET A 1 29.47 5.49 21.68
C MET A 1 29.99 5.67 20.25
N LYS A 2 30.48 4.62 19.56
CA LYS A 2 30.97 4.72 18.15
C LYS A 2 29.97 5.33 17.15
N THR A 3 28.67 5.09 17.35
CA THR A 3 27.60 5.72 16.56
C THR A 3 27.43 7.21 16.85
N CYS A 4 27.62 7.65 18.09
CA CYS A 4 27.53 9.06 18.46
C CYS A 4 28.66 9.86 17.81
N GLU A 5 29.89 9.35 17.84
CA GLU A 5 31.07 10.00 17.23
C GLU A 5 30.88 10.21 15.72
N ARG A 6 30.34 9.22 15.02
CA ARG A 6 30.06 9.32 13.59
C ARG A 6 28.94 10.31 13.27
N LEU A 7 27.93 10.41 14.14
CA LEU A 7 26.77 11.27 13.91
C LEU A 7 26.96 12.71 14.39
N ARG A 8 27.87 12.95 15.34
CA ARG A 8 28.14 14.28 15.89
C ARG A 8 28.45 15.35 14.84
N PRO A 9 29.32 15.13 13.83
CA PRO A 9 29.56 16.13 12.78
C PRO A 9 28.37 16.32 11.84
N LEU A 10 27.43 15.36 11.79
CA LEU A 10 26.21 15.46 10.98
C LEU A 10 25.10 16.25 11.69
N LEU A 11 25.21 16.51 12.99
CA LEU A 11 24.18 17.22 13.74
C LEU A 11 24.04 18.69 13.34
N SER A 12 25.15 19.37 13.00
CA SER A 12 25.11 20.77 12.52
C SER A 12 24.41 20.86 11.16
N ARG A 13 24.86 20.07 10.18
CA ARG A 13 24.22 19.98 8.85
C ARG A 13 22.74 19.58 8.94
N PHE A 14 22.41 18.70 9.88
CA PHE A 14 21.03 18.31 10.12
C PHE A 14 20.20 19.45 10.76
N ALA A 15 20.81 20.28 11.63
CA ALA A 15 20.15 21.44 12.19
C ALA A 15 19.89 22.53 11.14
N GLU A 16 20.82 22.72 10.20
CA GLU A 16 20.75 23.70 9.10
C GLU A 16 19.91 23.21 7.90
N GLY A 17 19.48 21.93 7.91
CA GLY A 17 18.70 21.35 6.82
C GLY A 17 19.53 20.93 5.59
N GLU A 18 20.85 20.94 5.68
CA GLU A 18 21.79 20.57 4.61
C GLU A 18 22.13 19.08 4.56
N ALA A 19 21.67 18.29 5.54
CA ALA A 19 21.90 16.85 5.57
C ALA A 19 21.16 16.14 4.42
N SER A 20 21.84 15.20 3.75
CA SER A 20 21.19 14.38 2.73
C SER A 20 20.05 13.54 3.32
N PRO A 21 19.05 13.11 2.53
CA PRO A 21 17.91 12.33 3.05
C PRO A 21 18.32 11.06 3.81
N ALA A 22 19.40 10.41 3.37
CA ALA A 22 19.93 9.20 4.01
C ALA A 22 20.56 9.50 5.37
N GLU A 23 21.33 10.58 5.46
CA GLU A 23 21.95 11.04 6.71
C GLU A 23 20.90 11.54 7.70
N ALA A 24 19.92 12.32 7.22
CA ALA A 24 18.82 12.81 8.03
C ALA A 24 18.04 11.67 8.69
N LEU A 25 17.77 10.58 7.96
CA LEU A 25 17.14 9.38 8.53
C LEU A 25 18.04 8.65 9.55
N GLY A 26 19.35 8.68 9.35
CA GLY A 26 20.32 8.11 10.29
C GLY A 26 20.35 8.87 11.61
N VAL A 27 20.44 10.20 11.53
CA VAL A 27 20.38 11.10 12.69
C VAL A 27 19.04 10.98 13.40
N ALA A 28 17.92 11.05 12.67
CA ALA A 28 16.57 10.95 13.24
C ALA A 28 16.36 9.65 14.03
N ARG A 29 16.84 8.51 13.52
CA ARG A 29 16.77 7.22 14.24
C ARG A 29 17.59 7.22 15.51
N HIS A 30 18.80 7.78 15.47
CA HIS A 30 19.69 7.80 16.62
C HIS A 30 19.21 8.71 17.74
N ILE A 31 18.72 9.91 17.39
CA ILE A 31 18.28 10.87 18.40
C ILE A 31 17.07 10.36 19.18
N VAL A 32 16.26 9.42 18.69
CA VAL A 32 15.16 8.85 19.49
C VAL A 32 15.66 8.28 20.82
N GLY A 33 16.79 7.55 20.80
CA GLY A 33 17.35 6.86 21.96
C GLY A 33 18.55 7.52 22.64
N CYS A 34 19.14 8.58 22.06
CA CYS A 34 20.37 9.19 22.58
C CYS A 34 20.13 10.62 23.11
N THR A 35 20.05 10.78 24.43
CA THR A 35 19.85 12.09 25.08
C THR A 35 21.02 13.04 24.86
N ALA A 36 22.26 12.56 24.86
CA ALA A 36 23.43 13.39 24.61
C ALA A 36 23.37 14.07 23.22
N CYS A 37 23.03 13.31 22.17
CA CYS A 37 22.87 13.87 20.83
C CYS A 37 21.64 14.77 20.70
N LYS A 38 20.55 14.52 21.45
CA LYS A 38 19.41 15.47 21.53
C LYS A 38 19.85 16.82 22.09
N ILE A 39 20.64 16.84 23.16
CA ILE A 39 21.12 18.08 23.79
C ILE A 39 22.01 18.86 22.82
N VAL A 40 22.96 18.18 22.16
CA VAL A 40 23.83 18.81 21.16
C VAL A 40 22.99 19.38 20.02
N LEU A 41 22.04 18.61 19.47
CA LEU A 41 21.17 19.09 18.41
C LEU A 41 20.35 20.32 18.82
N ALA A 42 19.83 20.35 20.05
CA ALA A 42 19.10 21.51 20.57
C ALA A 42 20.00 22.74 20.69
N ARG A 43 21.27 22.57 21.05
CA ARG A 43 22.27 23.66 21.06
C ARG A 43 22.53 24.19 19.65
N GLU A 44 22.76 23.32 18.68
CA GLU A 44 23.00 23.72 17.28
C GLU A 44 21.80 24.49 16.71
N ARG A 45 20.57 24.03 16.98
CA ARG A 45 19.35 24.74 16.55
C ARG A 45 19.24 26.14 17.13
N ARG A 46 19.51 26.30 18.43
CA ARG A 46 19.51 27.62 19.08
C ARG A 46 20.57 28.55 18.49
N LEU A 47 21.74 28.02 18.13
CA LEU A 47 22.77 28.80 17.46
C LEU A 47 22.31 29.24 16.07
N HIS A 48 21.71 28.34 15.30
CA HIS A 48 21.17 28.66 13.98
C HIS A 48 20.06 29.73 14.04
N GLU A 49 19.10 29.57 14.96
CA GLU A 49 18.03 30.56 15.20
C GLU A 49 18.60 31.92 15.60
N ALA A 50 19.61 31.96 16.47
CA ALA A 50 20.27 33.20 16.84
C ALA A 50 20.97 33.87 15.64
N LEU A 51 21.65 33.09 14.80
CA LEU A 51 22.32 33.59 13.59
C LEU A 51 21.34 34.11 12.55
N GLU A 52 20.18 33.45 12.37
CA GLU A 52 19.12 33.98 11.50
C GLU A 52 18.57 35.31 12.02
N GLY A 53 18.43 35.46 13.34
CA GLY A 53 17.99 36.71 13.96
C GLY A 53 18.99 37.86 13.89
N LEU A 54 20.28 37.57 13.66
CA LEU A 54 21.34 38.58 13.51
C LEU A 54 21.48 39.12 12.08
N ARG A 55 20.84 38.50 11.09
CA ARG A 55 20.96 38.96 9.70
C ARG A 55 20.14 40.20 9.48
N ASP A 56 20.82 41.32 9.19
CA ASP A 56 20.18 42.47 8.58
C ASP A 56 19.58 42.04 7.23
N PRO A 57 18.29 42.33 6.99
CA PRO A 57 17.65 41.95 5.75
C PRO A 57 18.33 42.67 4.59
N VAL A 58 19.02 41.91 3.73
CA VAL A 58 19.56 42.43 2.48
C VAL A 58 18.39 42.66 1.53
N SER A 59 18.18 43.92 1.12
CA SER A 59 17.15 44.26 0.15
C SER A 59 17.46 43.58 -1.19
N VAL A 60 16.49 42.82 -1.69
CA VAL A 60 16.56 42.16 -2.99
C VAL A 60 15.83 43.03 -4.00
N ASP A 61 16.34 43.12 -5.22
CA ASP A 61 15.69 43.88 -6.29
C ASP A 61 14.30 43.30 -6.66
N ASP A 62 13.35 44.17 -6.98
CA ASP A 62 11.97 43.80 -7.29
C ASP A 62 11.85 42.98 -8.58
N GLU A 63 12.76 43.16 -9.53
CA GLU A 63 12.81 42.36 -10.75
C GLU A 63 13.20 40.91 -10.45
N PHE A 64 14.22 40.71 -9.60
CA PHE A 64 14.64 39.38 -9.17
C PHE A 64 13.51 38.62 -8.47
N SER A 65 12.81 39.29 -7.55
CA SER A 65 11.68 38.68 -6.83
C SER A 65 10.56 38.25 -7.78
N ARG A 66 10.24 39.07 -8.79
CA ARG A 66 9.24 38.72 -9.82
C ARG A 66 9.68 37.54 -10.68
N LEU A 67 10.96 37.50 -11.09
CA LEU A 67 11.52 36.40 -11.87
C LEU A 67 11.47 35.07 -11.11
N VAL A 68 11.86 35.06 -9.83
CA VAL A 68 11.82 33.84 -9.00
C VAL A 68 10.39 33.36 -8.80
N MET A 69 9.45 34.25 -8.48
CA MET A 69 8.06 33.87 -8.28
C MET A 69 7.39 33.37 -9.57
N ALA A 70 7.80 33.89 -10.74
CA ALA A 70 7.35 33.39 -12.04
C ALA A 70 7.93 32.00 -12.39
N ALA A 71 9.12 31.66 -11.89
CA ALA A 71 9.78 30.37 -12.12
C ALA A 71 9.24 29.24 -11.22
N LEU A 72 8.58 29.59 -10.11
CA LEU A 72 8.00 28.60 -9.21
C LEU A 72 6.75 27.95 -9.83
N PRO A 73 6.61 26.61 -9.75
CA PRO A 73 5.40 25.96 -10.23
C PRO A 73 4.20 26.45 -9.42
N ALA A 74 3.16 26.91 -10.13
CA ALA A 74 1.95 27.50 -9.55
C ALA A 74 1.13 26.56 -8.65
N SER A 75 1.50 25.28 -8.55
CA SER A 75 0.83 24.30 -7.70
C SER A 75 1.81 23.26 -7.15
N PRO A 76 1.71 22.86 -5.87
CA PRO A 76 2.52 21.80 -5.31
C PRO A 76 2.25 20.47 -6.04
N PRO A 77 3.24 19.57 -6.13
CA PRO A 77 3.05 18.25 -6.75
C PRO A 77 1.85 17.55 -6.10
N SER A 78 0.92 17.10 -6.92
CA SER A 78 -0.33 16.50 -6.45
C SER A 78 0.00 15.29 -5.57
N LYS A 79 -0.39 15.34 -4.29
CA LYS A 79 -0.22 14.22 -3.38
C LYS A 79 -1.00 13.03 -3.94
N PRO A 80 -0.41 11.82 -4.02
CA PRO A 80 -1.12 10.65 -4.53
C PRO A 80 -2.37 10.43 -3.69
N SER A 81 -3.53 10.40 -4.36
CA SER A 81 -4.82 10.34 -3.70
C SER A 81 -4.91 9.14 -2.76
N LEU A 82 -5.63 9.30 -1.64
CA LEU A 82 -5.89 8.21 -0.69
C LEU A 82 -6.52 6.99 -1.39
N ALA A 83 -7.31 7.21 -2.45
CA ALA A 83 -7.87 6.16 -3.29
C ALA A 83 -6.77 5.33 -3.98
N ARG A 84 -5.75 5.98 -4.57
CA ARG A 84 -4.61 5.29 -5.21
C ARG A 84 -3.82 4.47 -4.19
N ARG A 85 -3.55 5.02 -3.00
CA ARG A 85 -2.84 4.28 -1.92
C ARG A 85 -3.64 3.07 -1.44
N ARG A 86 -4.97 3.18 -1.34
CA ARG A 86 -5.84 2.06 -0.96
C ARG A 86 -5.92 0.99 -2.06
N GLY A 87 -6.00 1.41 -3.32
CA GLY A 87 -5.97 0.49 -4.47
C GLY A 87 -4.68 -0.34 -4.51
N LEU A 88 -3.52 0.30 -4.29
CA LEU A 88 -2.22 -0.40 -4.20
C LEU A 88 -2.16 -1.41 -3.04
N ARG A 89 -2.74 -1.08 -1.88
CA ARG A 89 -2.79 -2.01 -0.73
C ARG A 89 -3.70 -3.20 -1.00
N LEU A 90 -4.85 -2.98 -1.63
CA LEU A 90 -5.76 -4.06 -2.01
C LEU A 90 -5.16 -4.97 -3.08
N ALA A 91 -4.50 -4.39 -4.08
CA ALA A 91 -3.76 -5.14 -5.10
C ALA A 91 -2.63 -5.99 -4.47
N GLY A 92 -1.89 -5.43 -3.51
CA GLY A 92 -0.86 -6.16 -2.78
C GLY A 92 -1.41 -7.33 -1.96
N LEU A 93 -2.53 -7.15 -1.26
CA LEU A 93 -3.17 -8.22 -0.49
C LEU A 93 -3.69 -9.36 -1.40
N LEU A 94 -4.28 -9.01 -2.55
CA LEU A 94 -4.71 -10.01 -3.54
C LEU A 94 -3.53 -10.79 -4.10
N ALA A 95 -2.42 -10.12 -4.44
CA ALA A 95 -1.22 -10.79 -4.96
C ALA A 95 -0.62 -11.77 -3.94
N VAL A 96 -0.55 -11.38 -2.65
CA VAL A 96 -0.06 -12.26 -1.58
C VAL A 96 -0.99 -13.45 -1.38
N GLY A 97 -2.31 -13.25 -1.45
CA GLY A 97 -3.29 -14.33 -1.34
C GLY A 97 -3.15 -15.36 -2.47
N VAL A 98 -3.00 -14.89 -3.72
CA VAL A 98 -2.83 -15.77 -4.90
C VAL A 98 -1.50 -16.54 -4.82
N ALA A 99 -0.40 -15.87 -4.48
CA ALA A 99 0.90 -16.51 -4.33
C ALA A 99 0.92 -17.52 -3.18
N GLY A 100 0.34 -17.17 -2.03
CA GLY A 100 0.21 -18.07 -0.88
C GLY A 100 -0.65 -19.29 -1.17
N GLY A 101 -1.77 -19.11 -1.88
CA GLY A 101 -2.62 -20.21 -2.32
C GLY A 101 -1.91 -21.16 -3.29
N ALA A 102 -1.19 -20.62 -4.28
CA ALA A 102 -0.41 -21.42 -5.22
C ALA A 102 0.72 -22.20 -4.52
N LEU A 103 1.38 -21.59 -3.54
CA LEU A 103 2.42 -22.23 -2.74
C LEU A 103 1.85 -23.34 -1.84
N ALA A 104 0.68 -23.11 -1.23
CA ALA A 104 0.00 -24.12 -0.41
C ALA A 104 -0.41 -25.35 -1.25
N VAL A 105 -0.92 -25.15 -2.47
CA VAL A 105 -1.25 -26.25 -3.39
C VAL A 105 0.00 -27.03 -3.80
N ARG A 106 1.12 -26.35 -4.02
CA ARG A 106 2.42 -26.98 -4.34
C ARG A 106 3.03 -27.74 -3.16
N LEU A 107 2.95 -27.22 -1.95
CA LEU A 107 3.54 -27.83 -0.74
C LEU A 107 2.70 -28.98 -0.18
N PHE A 108 1.38 -28.85 -0.19
CA PHE A 108 0.48 -29.86 0.41
C PHE A 108 0.03 -30.94 -0.58
N GLY A 109 0.44 -30.87 -1.85
CA GLY A 109 0.18 -31.94 -2.81
C GLY A 109 -1.29 -32.34 -2.86
N LEU A 110 -2.20 -31.37 -2.80
CA LEU A 110 -3.64 -31.61 -2.94
C LEU A 110 -3.91 -32.13 -4.35
N ALA A 111 -3.74 -33.44 -4.55
CA ALA A 111 -3.81 -34.15 -5.81
C ALA A 111 -5.25 -34.40 -6.29
N THR A 112 -6.24 -33.66 -5.76
CA THR A 112 -7.64 -33.70 -6.19
C THR A 112 -8.05 -32.35 -6.76
N VAL A 113 -7.21 -31.82 -7.65
CA VAL A 113 -7.58 -30.64 -8.44
C VAL A 113 -8.16 -31.13 -9.77
N PRO A 114 -9.41 -30.79 -10.12
CA PRO A 114 -9.97 -31.15 -11.42
C PRO A 114 -9.07 -30.59 -12.53
N GLU A 115 -8.96 -31.34 -13.63
CA GLU A 115 -8.07 -31.09 -14.78
C GLU A 115 -7.83 -29.63 -15.22
N PRO A 116 -8.80 -28.68 -15.20
CA PRO A 116 -8.53 -27.31 -15.65
C PRO A 116 -7.43 -26.57 -14.87
N LEU A 117 -7.10 -26.98 -13.63
CA LEU A 117 -6.08 -26.31 -12.83
C LEU A 117 -4.65 -26.84 -13.07
N ARG A 118 -4.48 -27.98 -13.76
CA ARG A 118 -3.15 -28.45 -14.20
C ARG A 118 -2.57 -27.62 -15.34
N LEU A 119 -3.43 -26.92 -16.10
CA LEU A 119 -2.99 -26.02 -17.16
C LEU A 119 -2.24 -24.78 -16.62
N VAL A 120 -2.61 -24.33 -15.41
CA VAL A 120 -1.98 -23.16 -14.75
C VAL A 120 -0.56 -23.46 -14.30
N SER A 121 -0.28 -24.70 -13.89
CA SER A 121 1.07 -25.10 -13.45
C SER A 121 2.10 -25.20 -14.58
N ARG A 122 1.70 -25.01 -15.84
CA ARG A 122 2.58 -24.93 -17.02
C ARG A 122 2.63 -23.53 -17.64
N LEU A 123 2.03 -22.51 -17.02
CA LEU A 123 2.20 -21.14 -17.47
C LEU A 123 3.61 -20.68 -17.11
N ASP A 124 4.49 -20.79 -18.10
CA ASP A 124 5.79 -20.17 -18.12
C ASP A 124 5.61 -18.64 -18.09
N LEU A 125 6.30 -17.97 -17.18
CA LEU A 125 6.10 -16.55 -16.82
C LEU A 125 6.78 -15.59 -17.81
N ASP A 126 7.00 -15.99 -19.06
CA ASP A 126 7.77 -15.24 -20.04
C ASP A 126 6.92 -14.37 -20.99
N GLY A 127 5.59 -14.33 -20.84
CA GLY A 127 4.71 -13.59 -21.75
C GLY A 127 3.45 -13.01 -21.11
N GLY A 128 3.48 -11.71 -20.76
CA GLY A 128 2.41 -11.01 -20.03
C GLY A 128 1.03 -10.94 -20.72
N SER A 129 0.95 -11.13 -22.04
CA SER A 129 -0.35 -11.18 -22.76
C SER A 129 -1.06 -12.53 -22.62
N GLN A 130 -0.32 -13.63 -22.47
CA GLN A 130 -0.91 -14.97 -22.34
C GLN A 130 -1.49 -15.23 -20.95
N VAL A 131 -1.03 -14.48 -19.94
CA VAL A 131 -1.53 -14.57 -18.56
C VAL A 131 -2.96 -14.06 -18.43
N LEU A 132 -3.30 -12.99 -19.15
CA LEU A 132 -4.65 -12.41 -19.16
C LEU A 132 -5.67 -13.34 -19.81
N ASP A 133 -5.32 -13.97 -20.92
CA ASP A 133 -6.17 -14.98 -21.58
C ASP A 133 -6.32 -16.25 -20.73
N GLY A 134 -5.25 -16.66 -20.04
CA GLY A 134 -5.29 -17.76 -19.09
C GLY A 134 -6.24 -17.49 -17.92
N LEU A 135 -6.19 -16.29 -17.35
CA LEU A 135 -7.07 -15.86 -16.26
C LEU A 135 -8.53 -15.74 -16.69
N ALA A 136 -8.79 -15.22 -17.89
CA ALA A 136 -10.14 -15.11 -18.44
C ALA A 136 -10.78 -16.49 -18.65
N ARG A 137 -10.03 -17.45 -19.19
CA ARG A 137 -10.50 -18.84 -19.36
C ARG A 137 -10.75 -19.53 -18.02
N LEU A 138 -9.93 -19.23 -17.02
CA LEU A 138 -10.09 -19.79 -15.68
C LEU A 138 -11.32 -19.23 -14.97
N ALA A 139 -11.58 -17.93 -15.12
CA ALA A 139 -12.80 -17.28 -14.62
C ALA A 139 -14.06 -17.86 -15.29
N CYS A 140 -14.04 -18.08 -16.59
CA CYS A 140 -15.15 -18.72 -17.31
C CYS A 140 -15.38 -20.18 -16.88
N ALA A 141 -14.31 -20.96 -16.69
CA ALA A 141 -14.42 -22.34 -16.22
C ALA A 141 -14.96 -22.43 -14.79
N ALA A 142 -14.50 -21.54 -13.90
CA ALA A 142 -15.00 -21.44 -12.53
C ALA A 142 -16.47 -21.01 -12.49
N ALA A 143 -16.86 -20.04 -13.31
CA ALA A 143 -18.26 -19.61 -13.44
C ALA A 143 -19.16 -20.74 -13.98
N ALA A 144 -18.71 -21.50 -14.99
CA ALA A 144 -19.46 -22.63 -15.52
C ALA A 144 -19.63 -23.76 -14.51
N LEU A 145 -18.62 -24.02 -13.67
CA LEU A 145 -18.70 -25.00 -12.59
C LEU A 145 -19.70 -24.57 -11.52
N LEU A 146 -19.66 -23.29 -11.11
CA LEU A 146 -20.61 -22.73 -10.15
C LEU A 146 -22.05 -22.76 -10.67
N CYS A 147 -22.26 -22.44 -11.95
CA CYS A 147 -23.57 -22.55 -12.59
C CYS A 147 -24.09 -24.00 -12.63
N ARG A 148 -23.21 -25.00 -12.85
CA ARG A 148 -23.61 -26.43 -12.82
C ARG A 148 -23.97 -26.92 -11.42
N ILE A 149 -23.24 -26.46 -10.40
CA ILE A 149 -23.56 -26.75 -8.99
C ILE A 149 -24.89 -26.08 -8.62
N ALA A 150 -25.10 -24.83 -9.02
CA ALA A 150 -26.35 -24.11 -8.79
C ALA A 150 -27.55 -24.73 -9.53
N ALA A 151 -27.32 -25.34 -10.69
CA ALA A 151 -28.35 -26.05 -11.46
C ALA A 151 -28.65 -27.46 -10.92
N GLY A 152 -28.01 -27.91 -9.83
CA GLY A 152 -28.26 -29.23 -9.23
C GLY A 152 -27.84 -30.42 -10.11
N VAL A 153 -27.09 -30.17 -11.20
CA VAL A 153 -26.63 -31.22 -12.11
C VAL A 153 -25.40 -31.88 -11.49
N SER A 154 -25.64 -32.95 -10.74
CA SER A 154 -24.58 -33.83 -10.26
C SER A 154 -23.87 -34.48 -11.47
N PRO A 155 -22.53 -34.50 -11.52
CA PRO A 155 -21.82 -35.14 -12.62
C PRO A 155 -22.15 -36.64 -12.65
N PRO A 156 -22.23 -37.27 -13.83
CA PRO A 156 -22.44 -38.71 -13.93
C PRO A 156 -21.24 -39.43 -13.30
N MET A 157 -21.47 -40.07 -12.15
CA MET A 157 -20.54 -41.00 -11.56
C MET A 157 -20.29 -42.13 -12.57
N ARG A 158 -19.07 -42.18 -13.11
CA ARG A 158 -18.57 -43.37 -13.80
C ARG A 158 -18.40 -44.49 -12.77
N PRO A 159 -18.98 -45.68 -12.99
CA PRO A 159 -18.69 -46.83 -12.14
C PRO A 159 -17.35 -47.41 -12.59
N ALA A 160 -16.33 -47.31 -11.75
CA ALA A 160 -15.10 -48.08 -11.91
C ALA A 160 -14.57 -48.50 -10.54
N GLY A 161 -14.72 -49.79 -10.27
CA GLY A 161 -13.74 -50.64 -9.59
C GLY A 161 -13.17 -50.18 -8.26
N SER A 162 -13.66 -50.82 -7.20
CA SER A 162 -12.92 -51.17 -5.97
C SER A 162 -12.07 -50.07 -5.31
N GLY A 163 -12.71 -49.41 -4.33
CA GLY A 163 -12.25 -49.46 -2.95
C GLY A 163 -11.01 -48.66 -2.59
N VAL A 164 -11.16 -47.34 -2.42
CA VAL A 164 -10.82 -46.63 -1.17
C VAL A 164 -11.77 -45.44 -1.07
N HIS A 165 -12.76 -45.47 -0.17
CA HIS A 165 -13.52 -44.28 0.19
C HIS A 165 -12.59 -43.36 0.96
N LEU A 166 -11.88 -42.47 0.26
CA LEU A 166 -11.19 -41.35 0.88
C LEU A 166 -12.28 -40.40 1.38
N ALA A 167 -12.67 -40.56 2.65
CA ALA A 167 -13.43 -39.57 3.38
C ALA A 167 -12.67 -38.24 3.26
N VAL A 168 -13.17 -37.32 2.43
CA VAL A 168 -12.69 -35.95 2.41
C VAL A 168 -12.91 -35.42 3.83
N PRO A 169 -11.86 -35.14 4.61
CA PRO A 169 -12.03 -34.77 6.01
C PRO A 169 -12.89 -33.50 6.05
N PRO A 170 -13.88 -33.41 6.97
CA PRO A 170 -14.77 -32.25 7.12
C PRO A 170 -14.00 -30.93 7.33
N ILE A 171 -12.74 -31.02 7.70
CA ILE A 171 -11.77 -29.93 7.84
C ILE A 171 -11.53 -29.21 6.50
N LEU A 172 -11.45 -29.92 5.37
CA LEU A 172 -11.22 -29.32 4.05
C LEU A 172 -12.47 -28.61 3.50
N ALA A 173 -13.66 -29.17 3.77
CA ALA A 173 -14.92 -28.50 3.46
C ALA A 173 -15.09 -27.21 4.30
N GLY A 174 -14.69 -27.26 5.58
CA GLY A 174 -14.66 -26.10 6.47
C GLY A 174 -13.73 -24.99 5.97
N LEU A 175 -12.52 -25.34 5.52
CA LEU A 175 -11.56 -24.38 4.97
C LEU A 175 -12.02 -23.73 3.66
N ALA A 176 -12.65 -24.50 2.76
CA ALA A 176 -13.21 -23.95 1.53
C ALA A 176 -14.40 -23.00 1.78
N LEU A 177 -15.23 -23.30 2.78
CA LEU A 177 -16.32 -22.42 3.19
C LEU A 177 -15.82 -21.15 3.90
N LEU A 178 -14.72 -21.23 4.65
CA LEU A 178 -14.10 -20.07 5.28
C LEU A 178 -13.45 -19.12 4.26
N THR A 179 -12.79 -19.66 3.23
CA THR A 179 -12.23 -18.82 2.16
C THR A 179 -13.33 -18.20 1.29
N ALA A 180 -14.39 -18.95 0.98
CA ALA A 180 -15.56 -18.40 0.28
C ALA A 180 -16.31 -17.34 1.12
N GLY A 181 -16.47 -17.59 2.43
CA GLY A 181 -17.14 -16.69 3.36
C GLY A 181 -16.38 -15.38 3.58
N THR A 182 -15.05 -15.45 3.73
CA THR A 182 -14.20 -14.25 3.83
C THR A 182 -14.21 -13.45 2.53
N PHE A 183 -14.25 -14.11 1.37
CA PHE A 183 -14.36 -13.44 0.07
C PHE A 183 -15.70 -12.70 -0.07
N LEU A 184 -16.83 -13.33 0.29
CA LEU A 184 -18.16 -12.71 0.28
C LEU A 184 -18.33 -11.59 1.31
N ALA A 185 -17.73 -11.73 2.50
CA ALA A 185 -17.75 -10.67 3.51
C ALA A 185 -16.96 -9.43 3.05
N VAL A 186 -15.82 -9.64 2.36
CA VAL A 186 -15.00 -8.54 1.83
C VAL A 186 -15.70 -7.85 0.65
N THR A 187 -16.34 -8.60 -0.25
CA THR A 187 -17.06 -8.01 -1.39
C THR A 187 -18.31 -7.25 -0.95
N THR A 188 -19.09 -7.78 -0.01
CA THR A 188 -20.27 -7.09 0.54
C THR A 188 -19.89 -5.85 1.35
N TRP A 189 -18.82 -5.89 2.13
CA TRP A 189 -18.29 -4.71 2.83
C TRP A 189 -17.77 -3.62 1.86
N ALA A 190 -17.18 -4.03 0.74
CA ALA A 190 -16.70 -3.11 -0.29
C ALA A 190 -17.84 -2.42 -1.05
N VAL A 191 -18.94 -3.12 -1.32
CA VAL A 191 -20.10 -2.58 -2.06
C VAL A 191 -20.99 -1.70 -1.17
N GLY A 192 -21.08 -1.97 0.14
CA GLY A 192 -21.96 -1.24 1.07
C GLY A 192 -21.50 0.17 1.47
N ARG A 193 -20.24 0.55 1.23
CA ARG A 193 -19.75 1.91 1.57
C ARG A 193 -19.99 2.89 0.43
N LYS A 194 -21.24 3.34 0.30
CA LYS A 194 -21.57 4.60 -0.39
C LYS A 194 -20.66 5.69 0.23
N PRO A 195 -19.80 6.35 -0.54
CA PRO A 195 -18.86 7.33 0.00
C PRO A 195 -19.69 8.43 0.66
N ARG A 196 -19.63 8.53 1.99
CA ARG A 196 -20.14 9.71 2.71
C ARG A 196 -19.34 10.88 2.14
N GLY A 197 -20.03 11.70 1.34
CA GLY A 197 -19.48 12.89 0.74
C GLY A 197 -18.73 13.67 1.81
N VAL A 198 -17.46 13.92 1.54
CA VAL A 198 -16.63 14.82 2.33
C VAL A 198 -17.33 16.17 2.29
N ARG A 199 -18.04 16.49 3.37
CA ARG A 199 -18.60 17.81 3.62
C ARG A 199 -17.39 18.74 3.65
N GLY A 200 -17.21 19.52 2.58
CA GLY A 200 -16.10 20.47 2.47
C GLY A 200 -16.09 21.44 3.65
N PRO A 201 -14.92 22.00 4.02
CA PRO A 201 -14.81 22.94 5.11
C PRO A 201 -15.77 24.12 4.87
N GLY A 202 -16.55 24.41 5.91
CA GLY A 202 -17.73 25.26 5.86
C GLY A 202 -17.42 26.68 5.39
N ARG A 203 -18.36 27.19 4.58
CA ARG A 203 -18.52 28.58 4.15
C ARG A 203 -18.42 29.61 5.30
N SER A 204 -18.60 29.17 6.55
CA SER A 204 -18.54 29.98 7.77
C SER A 204 -17.15 30.54 8.11
N GLU A 205 -16.07 29.94 7.58
CA GLU A 205 -14.71 30.41 7.89
C GLU A 205 -14.31 31.62 7.01
N ARG A 206 -14.76 31.64 5.74
CA ARG A 206 -14.57 32.80 4.84
C ARG A 206 -15.37 34.02 5.28
N GLU A 207 -16.53 33.83 5.89
CA GLU A 207 -17.38 34.92 6.36
C GLU A 207 -16.81 35.56 7.65
N ARG A 208 -16.14 34.77 8.51
CA ARG A 208 -15.43 35.28 9.69
C ARG A 208 -14.15 36.04 9.35
N GLU A 209 -13.51 35.71 8.23
CA GLU A 209 -12.30 36.39 7.77
C GLU A 209 -12.60 37.71 7.04
N SER A 210 -13.78 37.81 6.41
CA SER A 210 -14.31 39.06 5.84
C SER A 210 -14.66 40.09 6.92
N LEU A 211 -15.21 39.67 8.06
CA LEU A 211 -15.58 40.58 9.16
C LEU A 211 -14.39 41.08 10.00
N ARG A 212 -13.19 40.52 9.83
CA ARG A 212 -11.97 41.01 10.52
C ARG A 212 -11.17 42.03 9.70
N ARG A 213 -11.52 42.25 8.44
CA ARG A 213 -10.83 43.20 7.54
C ARG A 213 -11.53 44.55 7.41
N HIS A 214 -12.63 44.75 8.15
CA HIS A 214 -13.32 46.03 8.32
C HIS A 214 -13.33 46.38 9.80
#